data_AF-A0A968PFY9-F1
#
_entry.id   AF-A0A968PFY9-F1
#
_cell.length_a   1.000
_cell.length_b   1.000
_cell.length_c   1.000
_cell.angle_alpha   90.00
_cell.angle_beta   90.00
_cell.angle_gamma   90.00
#
_symmetry.space_group_name_H-M   'P 1'
#
loop_
_entity.id
_entity.type
_entity.pdbx_description
1 polymer ?
#
loop_
_entity_poly.entity_id
_entity_poly.type
_entity_poly.pdbx_seq_one_letter_code
_entity_poly.pdbx_strand_id
1 'polypeptide(L)'
;GVLSVFFTYRNYPQLIVDGSARETNYAAGMQAYQAGDYAAAEDAFRAALDVHGTFTELRANLALALIAQGQTAEAREVLGTSDAQHIVMVRGVLARTEGNLDEAATYLIDSEKRAGMNMQAFGLQIDVKSATAVQLGTGLDLGYIAGFSSVEQLPQPDGTIQTYRWLQGTGRLHLPLSEPLQAGSVLELRLTSGQPGAVPLTLTFANGEHKTIQIESGQWRIYRVAVPAALAGRTVLDVALELRFLFLLARSPAASTPAPSA
;
A
#
# COMPACT_ATOMS: atom_id res chain seq x y z
N GLY A 1 1.42 -54.94 -35.27
CA GLY A 1 1.70 -54.20 -34.02
C GLY A 1 0.56 -53.23 -33.80
N VAL A 2 -0.01 -53.21 -32.60
CA VAL A 2 -1.11 -52.27 -32.27
C VAL A 2 -0.49 -50.93 -31.87
N LEU A 3 -1.00 -49.85 -32.46
CA LEU A 3 -0.69 -48.48 -32.04
C LEU A 3 -1.80 -48.02 -31.10
N SER A 4 -1.44 -47.59 -29.90
CA SER A 4 -2.37 -47.05 -28.92
C SER A 4 -2.04 -45.58 -28.65
N VAL A 5 -3.06 -44.72 -28.70
CA VAL A 5 -2.98 -43.30 -28.33
C VAL A 5 -3.81 -43.08 -27.08
N PHE A 6 -3.19 -42.42 -26.09
CA PHE A 6 -3.87 -41.91 -24.90
C PHE A 6 -4.03 -40.41 -25.03
N PHE A 7 -5.24 -39.90 -24.80
CA PHE A 7 -5.50 -38.47 -24.65
C PHE A 7 -6.40 -38.24 -23.43
N THR A 8 -6.30 -37.04 -22.87
CA THR A 8 -7.18 -36.52 -21.81
C THR A 8 -7.77 -35.20 -22.31
N TYR A 9 -9.04 -34.95 -22.00
CA TYR A 9 -9.72 -33.69 -22.29
C TYR A 9 -10.17 -33.09 -20.96
N ARG A 10 -9.94 -31.80 -20.76
CA ARG A 10 -10.53 -31.07 -19.62
C ARG A 10 -12.01 -30.82 -19.92
N ASN A 11 -12.87 -30.97 -18.92
CA ASN A 11 -14.29 -30.61 -19.04
C ASN A 11 -14.43 -29.08 -19.04
N TYR A 12 -14.07 -28.44 -20.16
CA TYR A 12 -14.06 -26.99 -20.31
C TYR A 12 -15.39 -26.32 -19.96
N PRO A 13 -16.58 -26.87 -20.32
CA PRO A 13 -17.85 -26.30 -19.89
C PRO A 13 -18.00 -26.23 -18.37
N GLN A 14 -17.72 -27.33 -17.66
CA GLN A 14 -17.80 -27.34 -16.19
C GLN A 14 -16.75 -26.42 -15.57
N LEU A 15 -15.53 -26.41 -16.10
CA LEU A 15 -14.47 -25.48 -15.65
C LEU A 15 -14.82 -24.01 -15.87
N ILE A 16 -15.58 -23.69 -16.93
CA ILE A 16 -16.07 -22.33 -17.19
C ILE A 16 -17.19 -21.97 -16.20
N VAL A 17 -18.13 -22.88 -15.94
CA VAL A 17 -19.21 -22.68 -14.98
C VAL A 17 -18.66 -22.54 -13.56
N ASP A 18 -17.78 -23.44 -13.14
CA ASP A 18 -17.10 -23.41 -11.84
C ASP A 18 -16.25 -22.13 -11.71
N GLY A 19 -15.53 -21.76 -12.77
CA GLY A 19 -14.80 -20.49 -12.83
C GLY A 19 -15.73 -19.28 -12.65
N SER A 20 -16.87 -19.26 -13.33
CA SER A 20 -17.86 -18.17 -13.23
C SER A 20 -18.48 -18.08 -11.83
N ALA A 21 -18.80 -19.22 -11.20
CA ALA A 21 -19.33 -19.26 -9.85
C ALA A 21 -18.31 -18.75 -8.82
N ARG A 22 -17.05 -19.17 -8.94
CA ARG A 22 -15.94 -18.65 -8.12
C ARG A 22 -15.81 -17.13 -8.24
N GLU A 23 -15.74 -16.60 -9.45
CA GLU A 23 -15.59 -15.15 -9.68
C GLU A 23 -16.78 -14.35 -9.14
N THR A 24 -17.99 -14.90 -9.25
CA THR A 24 -19.19 -14.26 -8.71
C THR A 24 -19.14 -14.17 -7.19
N ASN A 25 -18.81 -15.27 -6.53
CA ASN A 25 -18.65 -15.30 -5.07
C ASN A 25 -17.47 -14.45 -4.60
N TYR A 26 -16.37 -14.42 -5.36
CA TYR A 26 -15.24 -13.55 -5.08
C TYR A 26 -15.64 -12.07 -5.12
N ALA A 27 -16.32 -11.65 -6.19
CA ALA A 27 -16.79 -10.27 -6.32
C ALA A 27 -17.77 -9.88 -5.21
N ALA A 28 -18.69 -10.79 -4.83
CA ALA A 28 -19.59 -10.58 -3.70
C ALA A 28 -18.83 -10.41 -2.38
N GLY A 29 -17.82 -11.24 -2.13
CA GLY A 29 -16.98 -11.15 -0.94
C GLY A 29 -16.19 -9.84 -0.87
N MET A 30 -15.60 -9.40 -1.99
CA MET A 30 -14.91 -8.11 -2.05
C MET A 30 -15.85 -6.93 -1.81
N GLN A 31 -17.06 -6.97 -2.38
CA GLN A 31 -18.08 -5.94 -2.16
C GLN A 31 -18.50 -5.87 -0.69
N ALA A 32 -18.77 -7.02 -0.07
CA ALA A 32 -19.13 -7.10 1.34
C ALA A 32 -18.00 -6.59 2.25
N TYR A 33 -16.75 -6.98 1.96
CA TYR A 33 -15.57 -6.53 2.71
C TYR A 33 -15.42 -5.00 2.65
N GLN A 34 -15.57 -4.40 1.46
CA GLN A 34 -15.50 -2.95 1.27
C GLN A 34 -16.65 -2.20 1.96
N ALA A 35 -17.81 -2.85 2.13
CA ALA A 35 -18.94 -2.32 2.88
C ALA A 35 -18.79 -2.47 4.40
N GLY A 36 -17.74 -3.15 4.88
CA GLY A 36 -17.55 -3.49 6.29
C GLY A 36 -18.42 -4.64 6.79
N ASP A 37 -19.13 -5.34 5.89
CA ASP A 37 -19.91 -6.54 6.22
C ASP A 37 -19.00 -7.76 6.13
N TYR A 38 -18.14 -7.91 7.15
CA TYR A 38 -17.11 -8.94 7.14
C TYR A 38 -17.68 -10.36 7.26
N ALA A 39 -18.85 -10.52 7.87
CA ALA A 39 -19.54 -11.81 7.95
C ALA A 39 -20.03 -12.26 6.56
N ALA A 40 -20.70 -11.37 5.81
CA ALA A 40 -21.09 -11.67 4.44
C ALA A 40 -19.87 -11.88 3.53
N ALA A 41 -18.77 -11.16 3.77
CA ALA A 41 -17.52 -11.35 3.04
C ALA A 41 -16.92 -12.74 3.27
N GLU A 42 -16.87 -13.19 4.53
CA GLU A 42 -16.45 -14.53 4.90
C GLU A 42 -17.26 -15.60 4.18
N ASP A 43 -18.59 -15.54 4.27
CA ASP A 43 -19.49 -16.53 3.66
C ASP A 43 -19.23 -16.63 2.14
N ALA A 44 -19.12 -15.49 1.47
CA ALA A 44 -18.87 -15.42 0.04
C ALA A 44 -17.47 -15.97 -0.33
N PHE A 45 -16.42 -15.65 0.43
CA PHE A 45 -15.08 -16.19 0.17
C PHE A 45 -14.99 -17.70 0.42
N ARG A 46 -15.68 -18.23 1.44
CA ARG A 46 -15.81 -19.67 1.66
C ARG A 46 -16.51 -20.35 0.49
N ALA A 47 -17.63 -19.79 0.04
CA ALA A 47 -18.35 -20.31 -1.13
C ALA A 47 -17.50 -20.27 -2.41
N ALA A 48 -16.61 -19.28 -2.57
CA ALA A 48 -15.64 -19.26 -3.68
C ALA A 48 -14.55 -20.33 -3.54
N LEU A 49 -14.08 -20.59 -2.32
CA LEU A 49 -13.09 -21.64 -2.02
C LEU A 49 -13.64 -23.05 -2.18
N ASP A 50 -14.92 -23.28 -1.88
CA ASP A 50 -15.56 -24.60 -2.08
C ASP A 50 -15.52 -25.05 -3.54
N VAL A 51 -15.53 -24.10 -4.48
CA VAL A 51 -15.39 -24.36 -5.92
C VAL A 51 -13.92 -24.64 -6.29
N HIS A 52 -12.96 -23.92 -5.67
CA HIS A 52 -11.54 -24.06 -5.93
C HIS A 52 -10.66 -23.80 -4.68
N GLY A 53 -10.50 -24.82 -3.83
CA GLY A 53 -9.93 -24.69 -2.47
C GLY A 53 -8.44 -24.35 -2.34
N THR A 54 -7.72 -24.17 -3.46
CA THR A 54 -6.27 -23.87 -3.45
C THR A 54 -5.94 -22.44 -3.89
N PHE A 55 -6.93 -21.61 -4.20
CA PHE A 55 -6.66 -20.26 -4.69
C PHE A 55 -6.18 -19.34 -3.55
N THR A 56 -4.89 -19.03 -3.58
CA THR A 56 -4.20 -18.21 -2.59
C THR A 56 -4.87 -16.87 -2.33
N GLU A 57 -5.36 -16.21 -3.36
CA GLU A 57 -6.01 -14.90 -3.24
C GLU A 57 -7.32 -15.00 -2.44
N LEU A 58 -8.12 -16.04 -2.66
CA LEU A 58 -9.34 -16.28 -1.86
C LEU A 58 -9.01 -16.57 -0.40
N ARG A 59 -7.96 -17.35 -0.14
CA ARG A 59 -7.48 -17.60 1.24
C ARG A 59 -7.01 -16.32 1.92
N ALA A 60 -6.28 -15.46 1.21
CA ALA A 60 -5.83 -14.18 1.73
C ALA A 60 -7.02 -13.26 2.08
N ASN A 61 -8.01 -13.16 1.19
CA ASN A 61 -9.19 -12.33 1.42
C ASN A 61 -10.13 -12.89 2.51
N LEU A 62 -10.31 -14.21 2.57
CA LEU A 62 -10.99 -14.86 3.70
C LEU A 62 -10.29 -14.54 5.02
N ALA A 63 -8.96 -14.65 5.07
CA ALA A 63 -8.20 -14.31 6.26
C ALA A 63 -8.32 -12.83 6.65
N LEU A 64 -8.39 -11.91 5.68
CA LEU A 64 -8.66 -10.48 5.95
C LEU A 64 -10.04 -10.26 6.58
N ALA A 65 -11.08 -10.93 6.07
CA ALA A 65 -12.43 -10.86 6.65
C ALA A 65 -12.45 -11.42 8.09
N LEU A 66 -11.79 -12.55 8.33
CA LEU A 66 -11.65 -13.15 9.66
C LEU A 66 -10.86 -12.24 10.63
N ILE A 67 -9.79 -11.59 10.17
CA ILE A 67 -9.02 -10.62 10.97
C ILE A 67 -9.91 -9.45 11.40
N ALA A 68 -10.70 -8.90 10.47
CA ALA A 68 -11.60 -7.78 10.75
C ALA A 68 -12.70 -8.15 11.77
N GLN A 69 -13.12 -9.42 11.80
CA GLN A 69 -14.03 -9.96 12.81
C GLN A 69 -13.35 -10.35 14.14
N GLY A 70 -12.02 -10.26 14.22
CA GLY A 70 -11.24 -10.66 15.39
C GLY A 70 -10.99 -12.16 15.51
N GLN A 71 -11.33 -12.97 14.50
CA GLN A 71 -11.12 -14.42 14.44
C GLN A 71 -9.67 -14.76 14.02
N THR A 72 -8.70 -14.29 14.79
CA THR A 72 -7.26 -14.37 14.45
C THR A 72 -6.73 -15.80 14.37
N ALA A 73 -7.24 -16.72 15.20
CA ALA A 73 -6.83 -18.13 15.19
C ALA A 73 -7.20 -18.82 13.87
N GLU A 74 -8.42 -18.61 13.39
CA GLU A 74 -8.88 -19.19 12.12
C GLU A 74 -8.21 -18.51 10.92
N ALA A 75 -8.04 -17.19 10.97
CA ALA A 75 -7.28 -16.47 9.94
C ALA A 75 -5.87 -17.07 9.76
N ARG A 76 -5.20 -17.42 10.86
CA ARG A 76 -3.88 -18.07 10.83
C ARG A 76 -3.93 -19.44 10.14
N GLU A 77 -4.93 -20.25 10.45
CA GLU A 77 -5.12 -21.55 9.81
C GLU A 77 -5.37 -21.42 8.31
N VAL A 78 -6.28 -20.51 7.92
CA VAL A 78 -6.60 -20.23 6.51
C VAL A 78 -5.37 -19.75 5.75
N LEU A 79 -4.48 -18.94 6.34
CA LEU A 79 -3.23 -18.51 5.71
C LEU A 79 -2.23 -19.67 5.53
N GLY A 80 -2.25 -20.66 6.43
CA GLY A 80 -1.32 -21.80 6.43
C GLY A 80 0.14 -21.37 6.36
N THR A 81 0.96 -22.12 5.62
CA THR A 81 2.42 -21.88 5.45
C THR A 81 2.83 -21.43 4.03
N SER A 82 1.88 -21.03 3.17
CA SER A 82 2.19 -20.55 1.83
C SER A 82 3.07 -19.29 1.86
N ASP A 83 4.05 -19.21 0.94
CA ASP A 83 4.94 -18.05 0.77
C ASP A 83 4.49 -17.11 -0.35
N ALA A 84 3.24 -17.26 -0.81
CA ALA A 84 2.68 -16.36 -1.80
C ALA A 84 2.51 -14.94 -1.22
N GLN A 85 2.76 -13.93 -2.05
CA GLN A 85 2.89 -12.53 -1.62
C GLN A 85 1.69 -12.04 -0.79
N HIS A 86 0.46 -12.30 -1.23
CA HIS A 86 -0.75 -11.92 -0.49
C HIS A 86 -0.84 -12.61 0.88
N ILE A 87 -0.48 -13.88 0.97
CA ILE A 87 -0.50 -14.61 2.24
C ILE A 87 0.52 -14.03 3.19
N VAL A 88 1.74 -13.76 2.72
CA VAL A 88 2.80 -13.14 3.52
C VAL A 88 2.35 -11.76 4.00
N MET A 89 1.77 -10.94 3.12
CA MET A 89 1.25 -9.64 3.51
C MET A 89 0.14 -9.73 4.56
N VAL A 90 -0.84 -10.62 4.38
CA VAL A 90 -1.94 -10.79 5.33
C VAL A 90 -1.46 -11.38 6.66
N ARG A 91 -0.40 -12.21 6.69
CA ARG A 91 0.27 -12.57 7.95
C ARG A 91 0.86 -11.36 8.66
N GLY A 92 1.43 -10.41 7.92
CA GLY A 92 1.88 -9.13 8.46
C GLY A 92 0.75 -8.30 9.06
N VAL A 93 -0.41 -8.27 8.39
CA VAL A 93 -1.63 -7.62 8.90
C VAL A 93 -2.16 -8.30 10.17
N LEU A 94 -2.17 -9.64 10.19
CA LEU A 94 -2.56 -10.44 11.36
C LEU A 94 -1.65 -10.14 12.55
N ALA A 95 -0.33 -10.24 12.37
CA ALA A 95 0.66 -9.96 13.41
C ALA A 95 0.51 -8.52 13.95
N ARG A 96 0.25 -7.54 13.07
CA ARG A 96 -0.02 -6.15 13.47
C ARG A 96 -1.30 -6.04 14.30
N THR A 97 -2.32 -6.81 13.96
CA THR A 97 -3.60 -6.83 14.68
C THR A 97 -3.43 -7.38 16.09
N GLU A 98 -2.61 -8.42 16.23
CA GLU A 98 -2.25 -9.07 17.51
C GLU A 98 -1.26 -8.24 18.35
N GLY A 99 -0.64 -7.20 17.78
CA GLY A 99 0.34 -6.36 18.46
C GLY A 99 1.78 -6.84 18.35
N ASN A 100 2.04 -7.87 17.55
CA ASN A 100 3.39 -8.40 17.28
C ASN A 100 4.08 -7.55 16.20
N LEU A 101 4.43 -6.31 16.55
CA LEU A 101 4.86 -5.30 15.57
C LEU A 101 6.17 -5.65 14.83
N ASP A 102 7.12 -6.30 15.49
CA ASP A 102 8.39 -6.70 14.85
C ASP A 102 8.19 -7.81 13.80
N GLU A 103 7.32 -8.78 14.13
CA GLU A 103 6.93 -9.84 13.20
C GLU A 103 6.13 -9.26 12.03
N ALA A 104 5.19 -8.35 12.33
CA ALA A 104 4.41 -7.64 11.32
C ALA A 104 5.30 -6.88 10.34
N ALA A 105 6.25 -6.09 10.85
CA ALA A 105 7.22 -5.37 10.03
C ALA A 105 8.01 -6.31 9.12
N THR A 106 8.44 -7.46 9.64
CA THR A 106 9.18 -8.46 8.87
C THR A 106 8.37 -8.99 7.69
N TYR A 107 7.13 -9.43 7.92
CA TYR A 107 6.26 -9.93 6.85
C TYR A 107 5.90 -8.85 5.83
N LEU A 108 5.57 -7.64 6.30
CA LEU A 108 5.16 -6.53 5.43
C LEU A 108 6.32 -6.11 4.52
N ILE A 109 7.54 -5.99 5.05
CA ILE A 109 8.73 -5.71 4.24
C ILE A 109 9.04 -6.85 3.27
N ASP A 110 8.92 -8.12 3.70
CA ASP A 110 9.15 -9.26 2.80
C ASP A 110 8.14 -9.30 1.65
N SER A 111 6.89 -8.93 1.91
CA SER A 111 5.84 -8.90 0.89
C SER A 111 6.15 -7.90 -0.24
N GLU A 112 6.73 -6.73 0.07
CA GLU A 112 7.10 -5.72 -0.92
C GLU A 112 8.33 -6.08 -1.77
N LYS A 113 9.26 -6.88 -1.23
CA LYS A 113 10.51 -7.23 -1.92
C LYS A 113 10.30 -8.20 -3.08
N ARG A 114 9.20 -8.94 -3.08
CA ARG A 114 8.92 -9.97 -4.08
C ARG A 114 8.28 -9.33 -5.30
N ALA A 115 8.91 -9.47 -6.47
CA ALA A 115 8.42 -8.91 -7.73
C ALA A 115 7.05 -9.53 -8.11
N GLY A 116 6.08 -8.70 -8.49
CA GLY A 116 4.80 -9.19 -9.03
C GLY A 116 3.61 -8.24 -8.89
N MET A 117 3.58 -7.40 -7.85
CA MET A 117 2.45 -6.50 -7.60
C MET A 117 2.82 -5.27 -6.77
N ASN A 118 2.05 -4.20 -6.93
CA ASN A 118 2.12 -3.02 -6.06
C ASN A 118 1.44 -3.30 -4.70
N MET A 119 2.21 -3.83 -3.75
CA MET A 119 1.73 -4.16 -2.39
C MET A 119 1.23 -2.93 -1.63
N GLN A 120 1.76 -1.73 -1.90
CA GLN A 120 1.24 -0.51 -1.28
C GLN A 120 -0.18 -0.20 -1.74
N ALA A 121 -0.45 -0.32 -3.04
CA ALA A 121 -1.79 -0.13 -3.59
C ALA A 121 -2.79 -1.17 -3.08
N PHE A 122 -2.35 -2.43 -2.94
CA PHE A 122 -3.17 -3.48 -2.31
C PHE A 122 -3.43 -3.16 -0.83
N GLY A 123 -2.39 -2.72 -0.09
CA GLY A 123 -2.51 -2.35 1.31
C GLY A 123 -3.57 -1.28 1.58
N LEU A 124 -3.73 -0.31 0.68
CA LEU A 124 -4.76 0.73 0.80
C LEU A 124 -6.20 0.20 0.73
N GLN A 125 -6.40 -1.06 0.33
CA GLN A 125 -7.71 -1.71 0.30
C GLN A 125 -8.00 -2.50 1.58
N ILE A 126 -7.00 -2.66 2.45
CA ILE A 126 -7.10 -3.41 3.69
C ILE A 126 -7.59 -2.48 4.79
N ASP A 127 -8.54 -2.94 5.59
CA ASP A 127 -8.90 -2.22 6.81
C ASP A 127 -7.75 -2.26 7.81
N VAL A 128 -7.20 -1.09 8.11
CA VAL A 128 -6.06 -0.92 9.01
C VAL A 128 -6.48 -0.15 10.25
N LYS A 129 -5.80 -0.41 11.37
CA LYS A 129 -6.03 0.33 12.62
C LYS A 129 -5.90 1.83 12.38
N SER A 130 -6.65 2.62 13.13
CA SER A 130 -6.49 4.06 13.11
C SER A 130 -5.09 4.49 13.55
N ALA A 131 -4.52 5.51 12.89
CA ALA A 131 -3.22 6.05 13.21
C ALA A 131 -3.19 7.57 13.07
N THR A 132 -2.61 8.26 14.05
CA THR A 132 -2.33 9.71 14.00
C THR A 132 -0.88 10.00 13.59
N ALA A 133 -0.03 8.97 13.52
CA ALA A 133 1.35 9.05 13.07
C ALA A 133 1.73 7.78 12.32
N VAL A 134 2.41 7.93 11.18
CA VAL A 134 2.94 6.83 10.38
C VAL A 134 4.42 7.09 10.11
N GLN A 135 5.28 6.21 10.60
CA GLN A 135 6.72 6.24 10.33
C GLN A 135 7.01 5.48 9.04
N LEU A 136 7.53 6.16 8.03
CA LEU A 136 7.82 5.52 6.75
C LEU A 136 9.04 4.61 6.84
N GLY A 137 8.97 3.48 6.13
CA GLY A 137 10.08 2.54 6.00
C GLY A 137 10.24 1.56 7.16
N THR A 138 9.27 1.46 8.06
CA THR A 138 9.25 0.41 9.11
C THR A 138 8.50 -0.84 8.66
N GLY A 139 7.85 -0.82 7.48
CA GLY A 139 6.93 -1.86 7.02
C GLY A 139 5.52 -1.67 7.54
N LEU A 140 5.36 -1.11 8.74
CA LEU A 140 4.06 -0.81 9.34
C LEU A 140 3.31 0.34 8.66
N ASP A 141 3.98 1.06 7.75
CA ASP A 141 3.40 2.06 6.87
C ASP A 141 2.56 1.48 5.72
N LEU A 142 2.65 0.17 5.46
CA LEU A 142 1.77 -0.51 4.51
C LEU A 142 0.31 -0.46 4.97
N GLY A 143 -0.56 -0.03 4.05
CA GLY A 143 -1.97 0.25 4.31
C GLY A 143 -2.28 1.72 4.60
N TYR A 144 -1.26 2.55 4.81
CA TYR A 144 -1.44 4.00 4.97
C TYR A 144 -0.90 4.80 3.80
N ILE A 145 -0.04 4.21 2.97
CA ILE A 145 0.63 4.91 1.88
C ILE A 145 0.62 4.13 0.57
N ALA A 146 0.72 4.86 -0.54
CA ALA A 146 1.09 4.32 -1.85
C ALA A 146 1.90 5.31 -2.69
N GLY A 147 2.66 4.79 -3.66
CA GLY A 147 3.49 5.60 -4.57
C GLY A 147 4.88 5.93 -4.02
N PHE A 148 5.34 5.18 -3.02
CA PHE A 148 6.66 5.34 -2.43
C PHE A 148 7.59 4.19 -2.84
N SER A 149 8.90 4.45 -2.84
CA SER A 149 9.92 3.45 -3.09
C SER A 149 9.91 2.35 -2.02
N SER A 150 10.71 1.31 -2.27
CA SER A 150 11.13 0.38 -1.23
C SER A 150 11.81 1.12 -0.07
N VAL A 151 11.80 0.46 1.09
CA VAL A 151 12.44 0.93 2.32
C VAL A 151 13.92 1.23 2.11
N GLU A 152 14.36 2.40 2.56
CA GLU A 152 15.77 2.74 2.71
C GLU A 152 16.13 2.97 4.18
N GLN A 153 17.39 2.73 4.51
CA GLN A 153 17.95 2.82 5.86
C GLN A 153 19.15 3.75 5.84
N LEU A 154 19.17 4.71 6.76
CA LEU A 154 20.25 5.66 6.97
C LEU A 154 20.78 5.52 8.39
N PRO A 155 21.95 4.88 8.58
CA PRO A 155 22.64 4.87 9.86
C PRO A 155 22.91 6.30 10.33
N GLN A 156 22.62 6.57 11.59
CA GLN A 156 22.85 7.87 12.24
C GLN A 156 24.15 7.85 13.05
N PRO A 157 24.77 9.01 13.32
CA PRO A 157 25.98 9.10 14.13
C PRO A 157 25.84 8.55 15.56
N ASP A 158 24.63 8.51 16.10
CA ASP A 158 24.31 7.98 17.42
C ASP A 158 24.11 6.45 17.44
N GLY A 159 24.33 5.78 16.30
CA GLY A 159 24.16 4.33 16.15
C GLY A 159 22.73 3.89 15.86
N THR A 160 21.76 4.80 15.82
CA THR A 160 20.38 4.48 15.42
C THR A 160 20.26 4.33 13.90
N ILE A 161 19.19 3.67 13.44
CA ILE A 161 18.87 3.56 12.01
C ILE A 161 17.61 4.38 11.74
N GLN A 162 17.75 5.42 10.91
CA GLN A 162 16.61 6.13 10.37
C GLN A 162 16.08 5.39 9.15
N THR A 163 14.80 5.08 9.13
CA THR A 163 14.12 4.52 7.95
C THR A 163 13.39 5.62 7.18
N TYR A 164 13.31 5.47 5.86
CA TYR A 164 12.57 6.37 4.98
C TYR A 164 12.17 5.70 3.67
N ARG A 165 11.34 6.39 2.88
CA ARG A 165 10.99 6.05 1.50
C ARG A 165 10.96 7.30 0.63
N TRP A 166 11.28 7.16 -0.65
CA TRP A 166 11.15 8.23 -1.64
C TRP A 166 9.77 8.23 -2.27
N LEU A 167 9.15 9.40 -2.41
CA LEU A 167 7.95 9.56 -3.22
C LEU A 167 8.32 9.46 -4.72
N GLN A 168 7.67 8.56 -5.47
CA GLN A 168 8.00 8.27 -6.87
C GLN A 168 7.21 9.12 -7.87
N GLY A 169 7.10 10.43 -7.59
CA GLY A 169 6.34 11.37 -8.42
C GLY A 169 4.92 11.60 -7.91
N THR A 170 4.08 10.57 -7.88
CA THR A 170 2.74 10.64 -7.28
C THR A 170 2.59 9.64 -6.15
N GLY A 171 1.80 9.98 -5.15
CA GLY A 171 1.56 9.11 -4.02
C GLY A 171 0.26 9.45 -3.31
N ARG A 172 -0.06 8.63 -2.31
CA ARG A 172 -1.25 8.78 -1.48
C ARG A 172 -0.89 8.53 -0.04
N LEU A 173 -1.48 9.33 0.83
CA LEU A 173 -1.57 9.12 2.27
C LEU A 173 -3.04 8.86 2.59
N HIS A 174 -3.31 7.77 3.30
CA HIS A 174 -4.62 7.37 3.77
C HIS A 174 -4.51 7.08 5.27
N LEU A 175 -5.15 7.90 6.10
CA LEU A 175 -5.07 7.78 7.55
C LEU A 175 -6.48 7.62 8.13
N PRO A 176 -6.89 6.40 8.48
CA PRO A 176 -8.02 6.19 9.38
C PRO A 176 -7.68 6.77 10.76
N LEU A 177 -8.63 7.47 11.38
CA LEU A 177 -8.45 8.20 12.63
C LEU A 177 -9.42 7.69 13.69
N SER A 178 -8.94 7.55 14.92
CA SER A 178 -9.76 7.15 16.07
C SER A 178 -10.71 8.27 16.52
N GLU A 179 -10.30 9.51 16.29
CA GLU A 179 -11.08 10.70 16.59
C GLU A 179 -11.32 11.49 15.29
N PRO A 180 -12.52 12.07 15.11
CA PRO A 180 -12.78 12.92 13.95
C PRO A 180 -11.86 14.13 13.90
N LEU A 181 -11.47 14.53 12.68
CA LEU A 181 -10.71 15.74 12.42
C LEU A 181 -11.39 16.96 13.04
N GLN A 182 -10.60 17.82 13.67
CA GLN A 182 -11.07 19.06 14.26
C GLN A 182 -10.80 20.23 13.31
N ALA A 183 -11.59 21.29 13.42
CA ALA A 183 -11.27 22.54 12.72
C ALA A 183 -9.89 23.04 13.20
N GLY A 184 -8.98 23.29 12.26
CA GLY A 184 -7.60 23.68 12.57
C GLY A 184 -6.63 22.52 12.78
N SER A 185 -7.02 21.26 12.55
CA SER A 185 -6.08 20.14 12.49
C SER A 185 -4.92 20.41 11.52
N VAL A 186 -3.74 19.90 11.85
CA VAL A 186 -2.50 20.10 11.09
C VAL A 186 -1.91 18.75 10.73
N LEU A 187 -1.55 18.59 9.46
CA LEU A 187 -0.73 17.48 8.99
C LEU A 187 0.74 17.87 9.12
N GLU A 188 1.47 17.13 9.95
CA GLU A 188 2.92 17.27 10.06
C GLU A 188 3.63 16.26 9.15
N LEU A 189 4.54 16.77 8.32
CA LEU A 189 5.29 15.99 7.36
C LEU A 189 6.78 16.16 7.62
N ARG A 190 7.46 15.09 8.05
CA ARG A 190 8.92 15.10 8.20
C ARG A 190 9.58 14.61 6.91
N LEU A 191 10.20 15.52 6.16
CA LEU A 191 10.78 15.23 4.84
C LEU A 191 12.12 15.93 4.60
N THR A 192 12.84 15.43 3.61
CA THR A 192 13.96 16.12 2.94
C THR A 192 13.87 15.88 1.44
N SER A 193 14.40 16.81 0.63
CA SER A 193 14.58 16.60 -0.80
C SER A 193 15.95 15.96 -1.09
N GLY A 194 15.96 14.93 -1.95
CA GLY A 194 17.19 14.37 -2.53
C GLY A 194 17.73 15.18 -3.73
N GLN A 195 16.98 16.18 -4.20
CA GLN A 195 17.38 17.06 -5.29
C GLN A 195 17.97 18.37 -4.75
N PRO A 196 18.95 18.99 -5.43
CA PRO A 196 19.42 20.32 -5.07
C PRO A 196 18.32 21.38 -5.14
N GLY A 197 18.23 22.23 -4.11
CA GLY A 197 17.27 23.33 -4.07
C GLY A 197 15.90 22.94 -3.51
N ALA A 198 14.97 23.89 -3.54
CA ALA A 198 13.61 23.70 -3.06
C ALA A 198 12.74 22.99 -4.12
N VAL A 199 12.11 21.88 -3.74
CA VAL A 199 11.23 21.09 -4.62
C VAL A 199 9.77 21.29 -4.19
N PRO A 200 8.87 21.71 -5.09
CA PRO A 200 7.45 21.85 -4.74
C PRO A 200 6.79 20.47 -4.59
N LEU A 201 6.18 20.25 -3.43
CA LEU A 201 5.26 19.14 -3.16
C LEU A 201 3.83 19.69 -3.09
N THR A 202 2.96 19.17 -3.93
CA THR A 202 1.53 19.50 -3.91
C THR A 202 0.77 18.41 -3.16
N LEU A 203 -0.07 18.83 -2.21
CA LEU A 203 -0.98 18.00 -1.46
C LEU A 203 -2.40 18.32 -1.90
N THR A 204 -3.14 17.32 -2.37
CA THR A 204 -4.56 17.45 -2.72
C THR A 204 -5.40 16.67 -1.72
N PHE A 205 -6.24 17.38 -0.99
CA PHE A 205 -7.12 16.80 0.02
C PHE A 205 -8.40 16.23 -0.62
N ALA A 206 -9.10 15.36 0.10
CA ALA A 206 -10.32 14.69 -0.39
C ALA A 206 -11.45 15.64 -0.85
N ASN A 207 -11.48 16.88 -0.36
CA ASN A 207 -12.42 17.91 -0.80
C ASN A 207 -12.00 18.64 -2.10
N GLY A 208 -10.87 18.28 -2.70
CA GLY A 208 -10.28 18.92 -3.87
C GLY A 208 -9.42 20.16 -3.59
N GLU A 209 -9.31 20.62 -2.34
CA GLU A 209 -8.38 21.70 -1.98
C GLU A 209 -6.94 21.23 -2.16
N HIS A 210 -6.07 22.10 -2.69
CA HIS A 210 -4.66 21.82 -2.86
C HIS A 210 -3.78 22.81 -2.08
N LYS A 211 -2.66 22.32 -1.55
CA LYS A 211 -1.62 23.12 -0.89
C LYS A 211 -0.27 22.73 -1.45
N THR A 212 0.58 23.73 -1.70
CA THR A 212 1.94 23.48 -2.16
C THR A 212 2.93 23.94 -1.08
N ILE A 213 3.86 23.05 -0.73
CA ILE A 213 4.97 23.34 0.17
C ILE A 213 6.29 23.17 -0.56
N GLN A 214 7.27 23.99 -0.21
CA GLN A 214 8.61 23.96 -0.80
C GLN A 214 9.53 23.10 0.06
N ILE A 215 9.95 21.95 -0.46
CA ILE A 215 10.76 20.98 0.27
C ILE A 215 12.24 21.28 0.05
N GLU A 216 12.90 21.76 1.10
CA GLU A 216 14.34 22.01 1.09
C GLU A 216 15.15 20.72 1.13
N SER A 217 16.32 20.75 0.49
CA SER A 217 17.29 19.67 0.50
C SER A 217 18.22 19.71 1.71
N GLY A 218 18.98 18.63 1.89
CA GLY A 218 20.15 18.57 2.77
C GLY A 218 19.89 18.31 4.25
N GLN A 219 18.68 18.57 4.78
CA GLN A 219 18.32 18.29 6.18
C GLN A 219 16.84 17.89 6.29
N TRP A 220 16.55 16.93 7.18
CA TRP A 220 15.18 16.57 7.54
C TRP A 220 14.49 17.71 8.28
N ARG A 221 13.33 18.13 7.78
CA ARG A 221 12.53 19.23 8.35
C ARG A 221 11.09 18.79 8.55
N ILE A 222 10.39 19.43 9.47
CA ILE A 222 8.95 19.24 9.69
C ILE A 222 8.20 20.36 8.98
N TYR A 223 7.36 19.98 8.04
CA TYR A 223 6.44 20.87 7.33
C TYR A 223 5.05 20.72 7.93
N ARG A 224 4.43 21.84 8.30
CA ARG A 224 3.09 21.89 8.88
C ARG A 224 2.11 22.37 7.84
N VAL A 225 1.16 21.51 7.47
CA VAL A 225 0.14 21.81 6.48
C VAL A 225 -1.22 21.82 7.17
N ALA A 226 -1.88 22.97 7.19
CA ALA A 226 -3.24 23.06 7.75
C ALA A 226 -4.21 22.17 6.95
N VAL A 227 -4.94 21.30 7.64
CA VAL A 227 -5.98 20.46 7.04
C VAL A 227 -7.21 21.35 6.76
N PRO A 228 -7.83 21.25 5.57
CA PRO A 228 -9.03 22.02 5.24
C PRO A 228 -10.13 21.88 6.29
N ALA A 229 -10.70 23.00 6.74
CA ALA A 229 -11.78 22.98 7.74
C ALA A 229 -13.03 22.22 7.26
N ALA A 230 -13.23 22.13 5.93
CA ALA A 230 -14.32 21.33 5.33
C ALA A 230 -14.19 19.81 5.59
N LEU A 231 -13.03 19.34 6.07
CA LEU A 231 -12.82 17.96 6.48
C LEU A 231 -13.08 17.71 7.96
N ALA A 232 -13.46 18.74 8.74
CA ALA A 232 -13.82 18.56 10.15
C ALA A 232 -14.96 17.53 10.29
N GLY A 233 -14.88 16.68 11.30
CA GLY A 233 -15.82 15.58 11.53
C GLY A 233 -15.56 14.32 10.71
N ARG A 234 -14.61 14.31 9.76
CA ARG A 234 -14.19 13.10 9.05
C ARG A 234 -13.27 12.25 9.93
N THR A 235 -13.42 10.94 9.85
CA THR A 235 -12.58 9.94 10.54
C THR A 235 -11.50 9.36 9.62
N VAL A 236 -11.35 9.90 8.41
CA VAL A 236 -10.32 9.50 7.46
C VAL A 236 -9.70 10.76 6.87
N LEU A 237 -8.38 10.84 6.87
CA LEU A 237 -7.61 11.84 6.14
C LEU A 237 -6.97 11.20 4.91
N ASP A 238 -7.53 11.50 3.75
CA ASP A 238 -6.96 11.15 2.44
C ASP A 238 -6.27 12.36 1.82
N VAL A 239 -5.02 12.17 1.40
CA VAL A 239 -4.20 13.20 0.75
C VAL A 239 -3.46 12.58 -0.43
N ALA A 240 -3.71 13.08 -1.64
CA ALA A 240 -2.87 12.78 -2.79
C ALA A 240 -1.64 13.70 -2.78
N LEU A 241 -0.48 13.14 -3.13
CA LEU A 241 0.82 13.79 -3.13
C LEU A 241 1.34 13.83 -4.57
N GLU A 242 1.79 14.99 -5.03
CA GLU A 242 2.37 15.17 -6.36
C GLU A 242 3.66 16.00 -6.28
N LEU A 243 4.77 15.39 -6.70
CA LEU A 243 6.02 16.09 -6.99
C LEU A 243 5.97 16.60 -8.42
N ARG A 244 6.12 17.92 -8.58
CA ARG A 244 6.32 18.52 -9.90
C ARG A 244 7.80 18.67 -10.16
N PHE A 245 8.35 17.75 -10.95
CA PHE A 245 9.67 17.94 -11.53
C PHE A 245 9.57 18.99 -12.63
N LEU A 246 10.01 20.21 -12.35
CA LEU A 246 10.36 21.15 -13.41
C LEU A 246 11.65 20.63 -14.06
N PHE A 247 11.51 19.81 -15.10
CA PHE A 247 12.61 19.57 -16.03
C PHE A 247 12.85 20.88 -16.80
N LEU A 248 13.59 21.81 -16.21
CA LEU A 248 14.25 22.84 -16.98
C LEU A 248 15.38 22.16 -17.74
N LEU A 249 15.12 21.77 -19.00
CA LEU A 249 16.16 21.53 -19.97
C LEU A 249 16.95 22.83 -20.13
N ALA A 250 17.96 23.03 -19.29
CA ALA A 250 18.98 24.03 -19.53
C ALA A 250 19.72 23.58 -20.80
N ARG A 251 19.30 24.11 -21.95
CA ARG A 251 20.18 24.17 -23.12
C ARG A 251 21.38 25.00 -22.70
N SER A 252 22.49 24.36 -22.37
CA SER A 252 23.78 25.06 -22.32
C SER A 252 23.99 25.70 -23.69
N PRO A 253 24.25 27.01 -23.80
CA PRO A 253 24.77 27.57 -25.03
C PRO A 253 26.12 26.89 -25.29
N ALA A 254 26.27 26.31 -26.47
CA ALA A 254 27.51 25.70 -26.91
C ALA A 254 28.66 26.69 -26.68
N ALA A 255 29.67 26.27 -25.93
CA ALA A 255 30.92 27.00 -25.80
C ALA A 255 31.50 27.19 -27.20
N SER A 256 31.53 28.43 -27.66
CA SER A 256 32.23 28.86 -28.87
C SER A 256 33.72 28.55 -28.73
N THR A 257 34.20 27.60 -29.53
CA THR A 257 35.62 27.29 -29.70
C THR A 257 36.35 28.52 -30.24
N PRO A 258 37.45 28.98 -29.63
CA PRO A 258 38.28 30.00 -30.27
C PRO A 258 39.11 29.38 -31.39
N ALA A 259 39.18 30.06 -32.53
CA ALA A 259 39.98 29.68 -33.70
C ALA A 259 41.49 29.70 -33.37
N PRO A 260 42.30 28.82 -33.98
CA PRO A 260 43.75 28.87 -33.80
C PRO A 260 44.35 30.11 -34.46
N SER A 261 45.14 30.85 -33.70
CA SER A 261 46.02 31.91 -34.20
C SER A 261 47.18 31.32 -35.02
N ALA A 262 47.52 32.04 -36.10
CA ALA A 262 48.53 31.74 -37.11
C ALA A 262 49.94 31.46 -36.57
#